data_AF-A0A2N6CTX5-F1
#
_entry.id   AF-A0A2N6CTX5-F1
#
_cell.length_a   1.000
_cell.length_b   1.000
_cell.length_c   1.000
_cell.angle_alpha   90.00
_cell.angle_beta   90.00
_cell.angle_gamma   90.00
#
_symmetry.space_group_name_H-M   'P 1'
#
loop_
_entity.id
_entity.type
_entity.pdbx_description
1 polymer ?
#
loop_
_entity_poly.entity_id
_entity_poly.type
_entity_poly.pdbx_seq_one_letter_code
_entity_poly.pdbx_strand_id
1 'polypeptide(L)'
;MSKQRKPRQSKDSLNIFGPAVLLVLLGFILAYQFVKPAPPDHIRLASGQPDGAYYLFGQQYRKRLLEEKIHLEVLTSAGSIDNIGRLTRCEVDAALVQGGTTGDTPGEASLLSLGSLYFEPIWVFYRKELSVSHLTDLQGKRTAIGAEGSGTRSLALRLLAQNDINPSNSPLLESSGRSAADALLEGKIDSAFFVASPMSPVVRALLDAEHIQLMSFERAEAYTRTHRFLSSVTLPEGVINLKRNLPDRPTTLLAASANLVVRDDLHPALMDLLLQAAQGVHERGGWFEESGQFPAPEYLVYPLSSAAERFYKYGPPLLQRYLPFWAATLVDRLKVMLLPFLALMIPLFKIMPPIYRWRMRSRIYRWYREVLAIDHQLFKPDAYLAQARSALDQIEYDVSHIEIPLSYAEELYDLRLHISLIQQKLERRARQP
;
A
#
# COMPACT_ATOMS: atom_id res chain seq x y z
N MET A 1 52.27 -34.28 -12.61
CA MET A 1 50.83 -33.91 -12.67
C MET A 1 50.05 -34.82 -11.73
N SER A 2 49.86 -34.38 -10.48
CA SER A 2 49.10 -35.11 -9.45
C SER A 2 47.66 -34.63 -9.47
N LYS A 3 46.70 -35.53 -9.72
CA LYS A 3 45.27 -35.26 -9.56
C LYS A 3 44.98 -35.13 -8.06
N GLN A 4 44.99 -33.90 -7.55
CA GLN A 4 44.39 -33.56 -6.26
C GLN A 4 42.90 -33.94 -6.30
N ARG A 5 42.55 -35.06 -5.68
CA ARG A 5 41.15 -35.36 -5.33
C ARG A 5 40.75 -34.36 -4.24
N LYS A 6 39.81 -33.47 -4.57
CA LYS A 6 39.18 -32.54 -3.62
C LYS A 6 38.67 -33.30 -2.38
N PRO A 7 38.85 -32.73 -1.18
CA PRO A 7 38.56 -33.41 0.08
C PRO A 7 37.06 -33.67 0.25
N ARG A 8 36.73 -34.83 0.83
CA ARG A 8 35.37 -35.33 1.08
C ARG A 8 34.69 -34.64 2.29
N GLN A 9 35.09 -33.40 2.57
CA GLN A 9 34.69 -32.60 3.75
C GLN A 9 33.22 -32.14 3.71
N SER A 10 32.59 -32.12 2.53
CA SER A 10 31.28 -31.49 2.35
C SER A 10 30.07 -32.30 2.82
N LYS A 11 30.21 -33.63 3.03
CA LYS A 11 29.06 -34.47 3.43
C LYS A 11 28.75 -34.39 4.92
N ASP A 12 29.75 -34.11 5.74
CA ASP A 12 29.63 -34.14 7.20
C ASP A 12 29.14 -32.83 7.81
N SER A 13 29.53 -31.68 7.24
CA SER A 13 28.96 -30.39 7.61
C SER A 13 27.47 -30.32 7.28
N LEU A 14 27.07 -30.89 6.14
CA LEU A 14 25.68 -30.92 5.68
C LEU A 14 24.74 -31.67 6.65
N ASN A 15 25.23 -32.70 7.35
CA ASN A 15 24.43 -33.47 8.31
C ASN A 15 24.21 -32.75 9.65
N ILE A 16 25.06 -31.77 10.01
CA ILE A 16 24.95 -31.00 11.26
C ILE A 16 24.14 -29.74 11.04
N PHE A 17 24.45 -29.02 9.97
CA PHE A 17 23.72 -27.80 9.63
C PHE A 17 22.39 -28.10 8.94
N GLY A 18 22.18 -29.29 8.37
CA GLY A 18 20.96 -29.68 7.68
C GLY A 18 19.68 -29.51 8.52
N PRO A 19 19.55 -30.14 9.71
CA PRO A 19 18.35 -30.01 10.55
C PRO A 19 18.14 -28.58 11.07
N ALA A 20 19.23 -27.87 11.36
CA ALA A 20 19.20 -26.47 11.79
C ALA A 20 18.71 -25.55 10.69
N VAL A 21 19.23 -25.70 9.46
CA VAL A 21 18.77 -24.99 8.28
C VAL A 21 17.32 -25.34 7.96
N LEU A 22 16.92 -26.60 8.13
CA LEU A 22 15.54 -27.04 7.96
C LEU A 22 14.59 -26.36 8.97
N LEU A 23 14.98 -26.27 10.24
CA LEU A 23 14.20 -25.57 11.27
C LEU A 23 14.07 -24.08 10.98
N VAL A 24 15.16 -23.44 10.53
CA VAL A 24 15.15 -22.03 10.12
C VAL A 24 14.25 -21.83 8.90
N LEU A 25 14.36 -22.69 7.88
CA LEU A 25 13.50 -22.66 6.70
C LEU A 25 12.03 -22.87 7.06
N LEU A 26 11.73 -23.85 7.92
CA LEU A 26 10.36 -24.13 8.37
C LEU A 26 9.78 -22.94 9.12
N GLY A 27 10.56 -22.33 10.03
CA GLY A 27 10.17 -21.13 10.74
C GLY A 27 10.00 -19.92 9.81
N PHE A 28 10.82 -19.81 8.76
CA PHE A 28 10.68 -18.77 7.74
C PHE A 28 9.43 -18.99 6.89
N ILE A 29 9.12 -20.24 6.51
CA ILE A 29 7.89 -20.61 5.79
C ILE A 29 6.65 -20.27 6.64
N LEU A 30 6.66 -20.63 7.93
CA LEU A 30 5.59 -20.29 8.88
C LEU A 30 5.45 -18.76 9.04
N ALA A 31 6.55 -18.03 9.21
CA ALA A 31 6.54 -16.57 9.32
C ALA A 31 6.05 -15.90 8.03
N TYR A 32 6.41 -16.42 6.87
CA TYR A 32 6.01 -15.90 5.56
C TYR A 32 4.50 -15.91 5.36
N GLN A 33 3.76 -16.82 6.02
CA GLN A 33 2.30 -16.85 6.01
C GLN A 33 1.65 -15.63 6.67
N PHE A 34 2.36 -14.95 7.57
CA PHE A 34 1.88 -13.74 8.24
C PHE A 34 2.35 -12.45 7.56
N VAL A 35 3.18 -12.55 6.53
CA VAL A 35 3.64 -11.40 5.74
C VAL A 35 2.60 -11.11 4.67
N LYS A 36 2.13 -9.86 4.58
CA LYS A 36 1.20 -9.45 3.52
C LYS A 36 1.79 -9.81 2.14
N PRO A 37 0.96 -10.29 1.19
CA PRO A 37 1.40 -10.55 -0.17
C PRO A 37 2.00 -9.28 -0.79
N ALA A 38 2.82 -9.46 -1.83
CA ALA A 38 3.29 -8.30 -2.59
C ALA A 38 2.08 -7.48 -3.05
N PRO A 39 2.13 -6.14 -3.00
CA PRO A 39 1.06 -5.32 -3.54
C PRO A 39 0.84 -5.69 -5.02
N PRO A 40 -0.40 -5.75 -5.49
CA PRO A 40 -0.65 -5.94 -6.91
C PRO A 40 -0.02 -4.80 -7.71
N ASP A 41 0.41 -5.11 -8.91
CA ASP A 41 0.99 -4.16 -9.86
C ASP A 41 -0.07 -3.45 -10.72
N HIS A 42 -1.35 -3.82 -10.55
CA HIS A 42 -2.47 -3.24 -11.28
C HIS A 42 -3.50 -2.62 -10.33
N ILE A 43 -3.99 -1.43 -10.67
CA ILE A 43 -5.06 -0.72 -9.95
C ILE A 43 -6.08 -0.26 -10.97
N ARG A 44 -7.38 -0.48 -10.70
CA ARG A 44 -8.47 0.10 -11.49
C ARG A 44 -9.05 1.31 -10.78
N LEU A 45 -9.07 2.46 -11.45
CA LEU A 45 -9.61 3.72 -10.96
C LEU A 45 -10.85 4.11 -11.77
N ALA A 46 -12.03 4.13 -11.14
CA ALA A 46 -13.21 4.73 -11.75
C ALA A 46 -13.14 6.26 -11.67
N SER A 47 -13.36 6.92 -12.80
CA SER A 47 -13.16 8.36 -12.96
C SER A 47 -14.44 9.08 -13.38
N GLY A 48 -14.56 9.54 -14.61
CA GLY A 48 -15.76 10.22 -15.12
C GLY A 48 -15.77 10.19 -16.64
N GLN A 49 -16.40 11.20 -17.23
CA GLN A 49 -16.40 11.39 -18.69
C GLN A 49 -14.98 11.67 -19.22
N PRO A 50 -14.64 11.27 -20.46
CA PRO A 50 -13.29 11.41 -21.03
C PRO A 50 -12.73 12.85 -21.04
N ASP A 51 -13.60 13.84 -21.16
CA ASP A 51 -13.30 15.27 -21.16
C ASP A 51 -13.43 15.92 -19.77
N GLY A 52 -13.85 15.15 -18.76
CA GLY A 52 -14.04 15.60 -17.39
C GLY A 52 -12.75 15.64 -16.56
N ALA A 53 -12.77 16.46 -15.50
CA ALA A 53 -11.64 16.63 -14.59
C ALA A 53 -11.17 15.31 -13.97
N TYR A 54 -12.11 14.43 -13.57
CA TYR A 54 -11.78 13.13 -13.00
C TYR A 54 -10.93 12.27 -13.92
N TYR A 55 -11.28 12.17 -15.21
CA TYR A 55 -10.51 11.39 -16.16
C TYR A 55 -9.12 12.01 -16.36
N LEU A 56 -9.04 13.33 -16.54
CA LEU A 56 -7.78 14.05 -16.72
C LEU A 56 -6.82 13.88 -15.52
N PHE A 57 -7.33 14.01 -14.29
CA PHE A 57 -6.53 13.77 -13.08
C PHE A 57 -6.14 12.30 -12.93
N GLY A 58 -7.05 11.37 -13.24
CA GLY A 58 -6.73 9.94 -13.28
C GLY A 58 -5.58 9.62 -14.23
N GLN A 59 -5.53 10.26 -15.41
CA GLN A 59 -4.44 10.08 -16.35
C GLN A 59 -3.11 10.65 -15.83
N GLN A 60 -3.14 11.72 -15.04
CA GLN A 60 -1.94 12.23 -14.35
C GLN A 60 -1.47 11.27 -13.25
N TYR A 61 -2.40 10.66 -12.50
CA TYR A 61 -2.06 9.60 -11.54
C TYR A 61 -1.43 8.42 -12.27
N ARG A 62 -1.98 8.01 -13.41
CA ARG A 62 -1.44 6.91 -14.22
C ARG A 62 0.00 7.15 -14.63
N LYS A 63 0.33 8.37 -15.05
CA LYS A 63 1.70 8.74 -15.41
C LYS A 63 2.66 8.59 -14.22
N ARG A 64 2.26 9.09 -13.04
CA ARG A 64 3.07 9.02 -11.81
C ARG A 64 3.23 7.59 -11.29
N LEU A 65 2.16 6.80 -11.27
CA LEU A 65 2.21 5.40 -10.83
C LEU A 65 3.07 4.52 -11.74
N LEU A 66 3.11 4.83 -13.04
CA LEU A 66 3.94 4.11 -14.00
C LEU A 66 5.45 4.28 -13.72
N GLU A 67 5.86 5.41 -13.16
CA GLU A 67 7.27 5.66 -12.73
C GLU A 67 7.68 4.67 -11.62
N GLU A 68 6.73 4.23 -10.79
CA GLU A 68 6.91 3.23 -9.74
C GLU A 68 6.59 1.79 -10.21
N LYS A 69 6.43 1.59 -11.53
CA LYS A 69 6.07 0.30 -12.16
C LYS A 69 4.72 -0.26 -11.72
N ILE A 70 3.78 0.63 -11.37
CA ILE A 70 2.39 0.27 -11.08
C ILE A 70 1.52 0.73 -12.25
N HIS A 71 0.74 -0.20 -12.80
CA HIS A 71 -0.20 0.04 -13.87
C HIS A 71 -1.53 0.53 -13.29
N LEU A 72 -1.88 1.79 -13.59
CA LEU A 72 -3.19 2.34 -13.27
C LEU A 72 -4.09 2.33 -14.52
N GLU A 73 -5.17 1.57 -14.47
CA GLU A 73 -6.22 1.59 -15.46
C GLU A 73 -7.29 2.61 -15.07
N VAL A 74 -7.36 3.70 -15.83
CA VAL A 74 -8.34 4.78 -15.62
C VAL A 74 -9.58 4.47 -16.44
N LEU A 75 -10.66 4.10 -15.75
CA LEU A 75 -11.93 3.71 -16.36
C LEU A 75 -12.87 4.91 -16.41
N THR A 76 -13.48 5.13 -17.57
CA THR A 76 -14.55 6.11 -17.75
C THR A 76 -15.83 5.62 -17.08
N SER A 77 -16.63 6.56 -16.59
CA SER A 77 -17.88 6.28 -15.90
C SER A 77 -18.92 7.38 -16.12
N ALA A 78 -20.16 7.12 -15.73
CA ALA A 78 -21.22 8.13 -15.77
C ALA A 78 -21.05 9.23 -14.71
N GLY A 79 -20.21 9.02 -13.69
CA GLY A 79 -19.96 9.95 -12.59
C GLY A 79 -19.92 9.26 -11.23
N SER A 80 -20.04 10.04 -10.16
CA SER A 80 -19.81 9.57 -8.78
C SER A 80 -20.75 8.46 -8.31
N ILE A 81 -22.02 8.45 -8.74
CA ILE A 81 -22.98 7.40 -8.38
C ILE A 81 -22.56 6.05 -9.00
N ASP A 82 -22.20 6.05 -10.29
CA ASP A 82 -21.65 4.88 -10.97
C ASP A 82 -20.36 4.42 -10.29
N ASN A 83 -19.46 5.35 -9.98
CA ASN A 83 -18.19 5.08 -9.29
C ASN A 83 -18.36 4.39 -7.93
N ILE A 84 -19.28 4.89 -7.08
CA ILE A 84 -19.60 4.28 -5.79
C ILE A 84 -20.14 2.86 -6.03
N GLY A 85 -21.07 2.69 -6.97
CA GLY A 85 -21.60 1.36 -7.32
C GLY A 85 -20.53 0.38 -7.81
N ARG A 86 -19.54 0.84 -8.60
CA ARG A 86 -18.42 0.00 -9.06
C ARG A 86 -17.47 -0.36 -7.92
N LEU A 87 -17.25 0.54 -6.97
CA LEU A 87 -16.48 0.26 -5.76
C LEU A 87 -17.17 -0.81 -4.90
N THR A 88 -18.47 -0.67 -4.63
CA THR A 88 -19.20 -1.62 -3.79
C THR A 88 -19.34 -3.01 -4.43
N ARG A 89 -19.36 -3.09 -5.77
CA ARG A 89 -19.33 -4.36 -6.53
C ARG A 89 -17.92 -4.94 -6.78
N CYS A 90 -16.87 -4.32 -6.23
CA CYS A 90 -15.46 -4.71 -6.42
C CYS A 90 -15.00 -4.72 -7.90
N GLU A 91 -15.66 -3.93 -8.75
CA GLU A 91 -15.31 -3.76 -10.16
C GLU A 91 -14.10 -2.83 -10.33
N VAL A 92 -13.83 -1.98 -9.33
CA VAL A 92 -12.67 -1.08 -9.27
C VAL A 92 -12.07 -1.06 -7.86
N ASP A 93 -10.83 -0.58 -7.76
CA ASP A 93 -10.04 -0.56 -6.53
C ASP A 93 -10.04 0.83 -5.87
N ALA A 94 -10.13 1.87 -6.70
CA ALA A 94 -10.27 3.26 -6.29
C ALA A 94 -11.29 3.97 -7.17
N ALA A 95 -11.85 5.09 -6.68
CA ALA A 95 -12.65 5.98 -7.51
C ALA A 95 -12.59 7.43 -7.07
N LEU A 96 -12.91 8.33 -8.00
CA LEU A 96 -13.14 9.75 -7.72
C LEU A 96 -14.62 10.01 -7.45
N VAL A 97 -14.94 10.61 -6.30
CA VAL A 97 -16.32 10.75 -5.82
C VAL A 97 -16.57 12.19 -5.37
N GLN A 98 -17.67 12.79 -5.82
CA GLN A 98 -18.06 14.13 -5.44
C GLN A 98 -18.73 14.13 -4.06
N GLY A 99 -18.46 15.18 -3.27
CA GLY A 99 -19.25 15.50 -2.08
C GLY A 99 -20.76 15.49 -2.32
N GLY A 100 -21.52 14.87 -1.43
CA GLY A 100 -22.99 14.87 -1.45
C GLY A 100 -23.64 13.85 -2.38
N THR A 101 -22.86 12.95 -3.00
CA THR A 101 -23.40 11.85 -3.83
C THR A 101 -23.53 10.51 -3.07
N THR A 102 -23.25 10.48 -1.77
CA THR A 102 -23.53 9.34 -0.90
C THR A 102 -25.04 9.14 -0.79
N GLY A 103 -25.50 7.90 -0.92
CA GLY A 103 -26.91 7.59 -0.79
C GLY A 103 -27.13 6.09 -0.76
N ASP A 104 -27.51 5.58 0.42
CA ASP A 104 -28.07 4.25 0.72
C ASP A 104 -27.61 3.06 -0.13
N THR A 105 -26.41 3.12 -0.72
CA THR A 105 -25.93 2.04 -1.59
C THR A 105 -25.42 0.94 -0.65
N PRO A 106 -25.95 -0.29 -0.75
CA PRO A 106 -25.47 -1.39 0.07
C PRO A 106 -23.96 -1.58 -0.13
N GLY A 107 -23.21 -1.68 0.97
CA GLY A 107 -21.76 -1.87 0.93
C GLY A 107 -20.93 -0.59 1.05
N GLU A 108 -21.53 0.60 1.16
CA GLU A 108 -20.77 1.85 1.38
C GLU A 108 -19.98 1.86 2.71
N ALA A 109 -20.35 1.02 3.69
CA ALA A 109 -19.69 0.95 4.99
C ALA A 109 -18.22 0.47 4.93
N SER A 110 -17.81 -0.22 3.86
CA SER A 110 -16.42 -0.65 3.63
C SER A 110 -15.61 0.33 2.78
N LEU A 111 -16.17 1.50 2.45
CA LEU A 111 -15.47 2.53 1.69
C LEU A 111 -14.74 3.50 2.62
N LEU A 112 -13.52 3.85 2.23
CA LEU A 112 -12.66 4.78 2.95
C LEU A 112 -12.23 5.90 2.01
N SER A 113 -12.07 7.12 2.54
CA SER A 113 -11.43 8.21 1.82
C SER A 113 -9.91 8.20 2.05
N LEU A 114 -9.15 8.48 0.99
CA LEU A 114 -7.75 8.87 1.09
C LEU A 114 -7.61 10.38 1.33
N GLY A 115 -8.63 11.16 0.96
CA GLY A 115 -8.65 12.60 1.15
C GLY A 115 -9.51 13.29 0.11
N SER A 116 -9.85 14.54 0.40
CA SER A 116 -10.34 15.47 -0.61
C SER A 116 -9.17 15.93 -1.49
N LEU A 117 -9.46 16.28 -2.74
CA LEU A 117 -8.46 16.51 -3.79
C LEU A 117 -8.49 17.94 -4.34
N TYR A 118 -9.67 18.52 -4.49
CA TYR A 118 -9.89 19.88 -4.99
C TYR A 118 -11.37 20.25 -4.81
N PHE A 119 -11.70 21.53 -4.98
CA PHE A 119 -13.08 22.00 -4.92
C PHE A 119 -13.77 21.92 -6.29
N GLU A 120 -15.02 21.49 -6.26
CA GLU A 120 -15.94 21.44 -7.39
C GLU A 120 -17.01 22.52 -7.19
N PRO A 121 -16.72 23.77 -7.61
CA PRO A 121 -17.64 24.89 -7.43
C PRO A 121 -18.94 24.66 -8.19
N ILE A 122 -20.02 25.08 -7.54
CA ILE A 122 -21.38 25.14 -8.07
C ILE A 122 -21.56 26.52 -8.70
N TRP A 123 -21.55 26.55 -10.02
CA TRP A 123 -21.81 27.76 -10.80
C TRP A 123 -23.31 27.86 -11.06
N VAL A 124 -23.91 28.97 -10.63
CA VAL A 124 -25.29 29.32 -11.01
C VAL A 124 -25.21 30.55 -11.89
N PHE A 125 -25.24 30.31 -13.20
CA PHE A 125 -25.26 31.36 -14.19
C PHE A 125 -26.70 31.73 -14.50
N TYR A 126 -26.97 33.02 -14.69
CA TYR A 126 -28.29 33.53 -15.05
C TYR A 126 -28.17 34.68 -16.04
N ARG A 127 -29.25 34.97 -16.75
CA ARG A 127 -29.29 36.09 -17.70
C ARG A 127 -29.32 37.43 -16.96
N LYS A 128 -28.52 38.39 -17.41
CA LYS A 128 -28.31 39.70 -16.75
C LYS A 128 -29.58 40.53 -16.57
N GLU A 129 -30.65 40.24 -17.30
CA GLU A 129 -31.95 40.89 -17.11
C GLU A 129 -32.67 40.45 -15.82
N LEU A 130 -32.19 39.39 -15.16
CA LEU A 130 -32.69 38.92 -13.88
C LEU A 130 -31.84 39.48 -12.74
N SER A 131 -32.47 39.71 -11.58
CA SER A 131 -31.77 39.99 -10.33
C SER A 131 -31.85 38.75 -9.46
N VAL A 132 -30.74 38.03 -9.30
CA VAL A 132 -30.68 36.77 -8.55
C VAL A 132 -29.64 36.91 -7.44
N SER A 133 -30.12 36.97 -6.20
CA SER A 133 -29.28 36.99 -4.98
C SER A 133 -29.50 35.75 -4.11
N HIS A 134 -30.67 35.11 -4.26
CA HIS A 134 -31.04 33.88 -3.58
C HIS A 134 -31.57 32.83 -4.56
N LEU A 135 -31.47 31.55 -4.18
CA LEU A 135 -32.02 30.47 -5.00
C LEU A 135 -33.53 30.60 -5.19
N THR A 136 -34.25 31.16 -4.21
CA THR A 136 -35.68 31.47 -4.30
C THR A 136 -36.05 32.38 -5.48
N ASP A 137 -35.12 33.22 -5.95
CA ASP A 137 -35.35 34.13 -7.08
C ASP A 137 -35.45 33.37 -8.42
N LEU A 138 -35.05 32.09 -8.44
CA LEU A 138 -35.19 31.18 -9.57
C LEU A 138 -36.57 30.51 -9.66
N GLN A 139 -37.48 30.76 -8.71
CA GLN A 139 -38.81 30.19 -8.75
C GLN A 139 -39.56 30.64 -10.02
N GLY A 140 -40.17 29.68 -10.72
CA GLY A 140 -40.85 29.90 -12.00
C GLY A 140 -39.92 30.15 -13.20
N LYS A 141 -38.59 30.17 -13.00
CA LYS A 141 -37.61 30.38 -14.08
C LYS A 141 -37.21 29.05 -14.71
N ARG A 142 -36.97 29.07 -16.03
CA ARG A 142 -36.47 27.91 -16.78
C ARG A 142 -35.01 27.66 -16.41
N THR A 143 -34.77 26.61 -15.65
CA THR A 143 -33.47 26.37 -15.02
C THR A 143 -32.90 25.04 -15.50
N ALA A 144 -31.73 25.07 -16.16
CA ALA A 144 -31.01 23.85 -16.47
C ALA A 144 -30.34 23.30 -15.20
N ILE A 145 -30.68 22.07 -14.82
CA ILE A 145 -30.23 21.45 -13.56
C ILE A 145 -29.15 20.39 -13.76
N GLY A 146 -28.71 20.13 -14.99
CA GLY A 146 -27.79 19.03 -15.31
C GLY A 146 -28.51 17.81 -15.88
N ALA A 147 -27.74 16.88 -16.44
CA ALA A 147 -28.25 15.65 -17.04
C ALA A 147 -28.68 14.64 -15.96
N GLU A 148 -29.55 13.71 -16.35
CA GLU A 148 -29.94 12.58 -15.51
C GLU A 148 -28.71 11.80 -14.98
N GLY A 149 -28.74 11.42 -13.71
CA GLY A 149 -27.63 10.71 -13.05
C GLY A 149 -26.38 11.55 -12.72
N SER A 150 -26.31 12.83 -13.13
CA SER A 150 -25.14 13.67 -12.89
C SER A 150 -25.06 14.23 -11.46
N GLY A 151 -23.83 14.48 -10.98
CA GLY A 151 -23.58 15.15 -9.69
C GLY A 151 -24.15 16.58 -9.64
N THR A 152 -24.16 17.28 -10.78
CA THR A 152 -24.81 18.59 -10.92
C THR A 152 -26.31 18.50 -10.63
N ARG A 153 -27.01 17.53 -11.23
CA ARG A 153 -28.46 17.34 -11.02
C ARG A 153 -28.80 17.00 -9.58
N SER A 154 -28.03 16.11 -8.96
CA SER A 154 -28.22 15.74 -7.55
C SER A 154 -28.10 16.97 -6.63
N LEU A 155 -27.05 17.78 -6.81
CA LEU A 155 -26.84 18.98 -6.00
C LEU A 155 -27.86 20.08 -6.30
N ALA A 156 -28.15 20.36 -7.58
CA ALA A 156 -29.11 21.38 -7.97
C ALA A 156 -30.50 21.08 -7.41
N LEU A 157 -30.99 19.85 -7.56
CA LEU A 157 -32.30 19.46 -7.00
C LEU A 157 -32.33 19.55 -5.48
N ARG A 158 -31.27 19.12 -4.79
CA ARG A 158 -31.20 19.19 -3.31
C ARG A 158 -31.23 20.64 -2.82
N LEU A 159 -30.47 21.54 -3.47
CA LEU A 159 -30.42 22.96 -3.10
C LEU A 159 -31.73 23.68 -3.44
N LEU A 160 -32.31 23.42 -4.62
CA LEU A 160 -33.59 24.01 -5.03
C LEU A 160 -34.75 23.54 -4.12
N ALA A 161 -34.82 22.24 -3.80
CA ALA A 161 -35.87 21.70 -2.95
C ALA A 161 -35.87 22.30 -1.54
N GLN A 162 -34.70 22.64 -0.98
CA GLN A 162 -34.61 23.34 0.31
C GLN A 162 -35.12 24.78 0.29
N ASN A 163 -35.30 25.34 -0.91
CA ASN A 163 -35.88 26.66 -1.13
C ASN A 163 -37.29 26.55 -1.72
N ASP A 164 -37.94 25.40 -1.54
CA ASP A 164 -39.28 25.07 -2.06
C ASP A 164 -39.41 25.19 -3.59
N ILE A 165 -38.31 25.10 -4.34
CA ILE A 165 -38.31 25.06 -5.80
C ILE A 165 -38.30 23.62 -6.27
N ASN A 166 -39.29 23.24 -7.07
CA ASN A 166 -39.47 21.88 -7.57
C ASN A 166 -40.20 21.89 -8.93
N PRO A 167 -40.29 20.74 -9.64
CA PRO A 167 -40.91 20.68 -10.96
C PRO A 167 -42.37 21.13 -11.02
N SER A 168 -43.09 21.16 -9.89
CA SER A 168 -44.50 21.61 -9.86
C SER A 168 -44.65 23.13 -9.92
N ASN A 169 -43.61 23.90 -9.55
CA ASN A 169 -43.66 25.36 -9.54
C ASN A 169 -42.61 26.04 -10.44
N SER A 170 -41.68 25.29 -11.02
CA SER A 170 -40.60 25.82 -11.84
C SER A 170 -40.23 24.87 -12.98
N PRO A 171 -39.97 25.34 -14.22
CA PRO A 171 -39.49 24.50 -15.30
C PRO A 171 -38.02 24.10 -15.08
N LEU A 172 -37.81 22.89 -14.54
CA LEU A 172 -36.48 22.32 -14.34
C LEU A 172 -36.10 21.44 -15.55
N LEU A 173 -35.05 21.84 -16.27
CA LEU A 173 -34.66 21.24 -17.53
C LEU A 173 -33.44 20.35 -17.36
N GLU A 174 -33.54 19.12 -17.87
CA GLU A 174 -32.46 18.14 -17.87
C GLU A 174 -31.48 18.42 -19.02
N SER A 175 -30.75 19.53 -18.90
CA SER A 175 -29.71 19.94 -19.84
C SER A 175 -28.41 20.19 -19.08
N SER A 176 -27.27 19.90 -19.72
CA SER A 176 -25.94 20.05 -19.13
C SER A 176 -24.89 20.49 -20.17
N GLY A 177 -23.69 20.81 -19.67
CA GLY A 177 -22.53 21.10 -20.50
C GLY A 177 -22.80 22.17 -21.54
N ARG A 178 -22.35 21.93 -22.77
CA ARG A 178 -22.47 22.90 -23.87
C ARG A 178 -23.91 23.19 -24.27
N SER A 179 -24.79 22.19 -24.27
CA SER A 179 -26.22 22.37 -24.59
C SER A 179 -26.91 23.35 -23.62
N ALA A 180 -26.64 23.22 -22.32
CA ALA A 180 -27.18 24.14 -21.31
C ALA A 180 -26.60 25.55 -21.46
N ALA A 181 -25.30 25.66 -21.73
CA ALA A 181 -24.63 26.94 -21.92
C ALA A 181 -25.13 27.69 -23.16
N ASP A 182 -25.23 27.00 -24.30
CA ASP A 182 -25.76 27.57 -25.54
C ASP A 182 -27.22 28.00 -25.36
N ALA A 183 -28.05 27.19 -24.70
CA ALA A 183 -29.44 27.55 -24.40
C ALA A 183 -29.55 28.79 -23.48
N LEU A 184 -28.63 28.96 -22.54
CA LEU A 184 -28.57 30.14 -21.66
C LEU A 184 -28.15 31.38 -22.46
N LEU A 185 -27.09 31.26 -23.26
CA LEU A 185 -26.57 32.33 -24.12
C LEU A 185 -27.60 32.80 -25.16
N GLU A 186 -28.42 31.89 -25.68
CA GLU A 186 -29.49 32.16 -26.64
C GLU A 186 -30.80 32.65 -25.99
N GLY A 187 -30.90 32.72 -24.67
CA GLY A 187 -32.11 33.16 -23.97
C GLY A 187 -33.25 32.13 -23.91
N LYS A 188 -32.98 30.88 -24.31
CA LYS A 188 -33.94 29.76 -24.25
C LYS A 188 -34.17 29.28 -22.81
N ILE A 189 -33.23 29.52 -21.91
CA ILE A 189 -33.36 29.30 -20.47
C ILE A 189 -32.94 30.54 -19.70
N ASP A 190 -33.32 30.59 -18.43
CA ASP A 190 -33.17 31.76 -17.56
C ASP A 190 -31.97 31.62 -16.62
N SER A 191 -31.68 30.40 -16.18
CA SER A 191 -30.50 30.07 -15.39
C SER A 191 -29.99 28.65 -15.66
N ALA A 192 -28.76 28.36 -15.28
CA ALA A 192 -28.14 27.05 -15.42
C ALA A 192 -27.17 26.76 -14.28
N PHE A 193 -27.28 25.55 -13.72
CA PHE A 193 -26.35 25.00 -12.75
C PHE A 193 -25.24 24.23 -13.46
N PHE A 194 -24.01 24.43 -13.01
CA PHE A 194 -22.86 23.62 -13.39
C PHE A 194 -22.05 23.26 -12.15
N VAL A 195 -21.59 22.01 -12.07
CA VAL A 195 -20.57 21.60 -11.10
C VAL A 195 -19.36 21.17 -11.91
N ALA A 196 -18.38 22.06 -12.01
CA ALA A 196 -17.28 21.89 -12.96
C ALA A 196 -16.05 22.70 -12.53
N SER A 197 -14.89 22.27 -13.00
CA SER A 197 -13.65 23.04 -12.85
C SER A 197 -13.78 24.45 -13.43
N PRO A 198 -13.16 25.48 -12.81
CA PRO A 198 -13.07 26.82 -13.40
C PRO A 198 -12.41 26.85 -14.79
N MET A 199 -11.62 25.83 -15.11
CA MET A 199 -10.95 25.69 -16.41
C MET A 199 -11.82 25.01 -17.48
N SER A 200 -13.06 24.61 -17.14
CA SER A 200 -14.01 24.07 -18.11
C SER A 200 -14.27 25.09 -19.23
N PRO A 201 -14.21 24.68 -20.52
CA PRO A 201 -14.52 25.57 -21.64
C PRO A 201 -15.91 26.21 -21.54
N VAL A 202 -16.88 25.46 -21.00
CA VAL A 202 -18.25 25.94 -20.80
C VAL A 202 -18.30 27.05 -19.74
N VAL A 203 -17.63 26.84 -18.60
CA VAL A 203 -17.57 27.84 -17.52
C VAL A 203 -16.85 29.10 -18.00
N ARG A 204 -15.72 28.95 -18.71
CA ARG A 204 -14.99 30.08 -19.32
C ARG A 204 -15.86 30.89 -20.27
N ALA A 205 -16.58 30.22 -21.19
CA ALA A 205 -17.45 30.90 -22.13
C ALA A 205 -18.57 31.70 -21.45
N LEU A 206 -19.16 31.16 -20.38
CA LEU A 206 -20.21 31.85 -19.62
C LEU A 206 -19.67 33.01 -18.76
N LEU A 207 -18.47 32.87 -18.20
CA LEU A 207 -17.80 33.94 -17.44
C LEU A 207 -17.38 35.12 -18.32
N ASP A 208 -17.08 34.87 -19.60
CA ASP A 208 -16.68 35.91 -20.55
C ASP A 208 -17.87 36.61 -21.23
N ALA A 209 -19.08 36.04 -21.15
CA ALA A 209 -20.29 36.53 -21.79
C ALA A 209 -20.90 37.75 -21.07
N GLU A 210 -21.10 38.86 -21.78
CA GLU A 210 -21.50 40.14 -21.18
C GLU A 210 -22.96 40.20 -20.71
N HIS A 211 -23.82 39.33 -21.26
CA HIS A 211 -25.24 39.21 -20.94
C HIS A 211 -25.53 38.11 -19.91
N ILE A 212 -24.50 37.44 -19.39
CA ILE A 212 -24.62 36.41 -18.36
C ILE A 212 -23.98 36.92 -17.07
N GLN A 213 -24.58 36.57 -15.94
CA GLN A 213 -24.05 36.86 -14.61
C GLN A 213 -23.90 35.58 -13.79
N LEU A 214 -22.93 35.61 -12.88
CA LEU A 214 -22.70 34.57 -11.89
C LEU A 214 -23.37 34.96 -10.57
N MET A 215 -24.17 34.06 -10.01
CA MET A 215 -24.80 34.27 -8.71
C MET A 215 -23.77 34.16 -7.59
N SER A 216 -23.82 35.10 -6.64
CA SER A 216 -23.12 35.00 -5.36
C SER A 216 -24.04 34.40 -4.32
N PHE A 217 -23.58 33.39 -3.58
CA PHE A 217 -24.36 32.73 -2.53
C PHE A 217 -24.27 33.51 -1.22
N GLU A 218 -25.19 34.45 -0.99
CA GLU A 218 -25.25 35.21 0.27
C GLU A 218 -25.45 34.31 1.51
N ARG A 219 -26.14 33.19 1.35
CA ARG A 219 -26.42 32.20 2.41
C ARG A 219 -25.43 31.03 2.40
N ALA A 220 -24.24 31.18 1.83
CA ALA A 220 -23.28 30.08 1.72
C ALA A 220 -23.02 29.37 3.05
N GLU A 221 -22.79 30.12 4.13
CA GLU A 221 -22.57 29.54 5.48
C GLU A 221 -23.76 28.71 5.99
N ALA A 222 -25.00 29.08 5.65
CA ALA A 222 -26.16 28.30 6.05
C ALA A 222 -26.18 26.94 5.32
N TYR A 223 -25.84 26.93 4.03
CA TYR A 223 -25.74 25.70 3.25
C TYR A 223 -24.60 24.80 3.71
N THR A 224 -23.42 25.32 4.08
CA THR A 224 -22.31 24.48 4.57
C THR A 224 -22.59 23.88 5.95
N ARG A 225 -23.44 24.53 6.76
CA ARG A 225 -23.88 24.00 8.06
C ARG A 225 -24.95 22.91 7.92
N THR A 226 -25.83 23.01 6.94
CA THR A 226 -26.87 22.00 6.66
C THR A 226 -26.36 20.85 5.79
N HIS A 227 -25.33 21.10 4.96
CA HIS A 227 -24.66 20.12 4.11
C HIS A 227 -23.16 20.13 4.38
N ARG A 228 -22.70 19.22 5.25
CA ARG A 228 -21.29 19.15 5.67
C ARG A 228 -20.30 18.82 4.54
N PHE A 229 -20.80 18.30 3.42
CA PHE A 229 -19.99 18.03 2.23
C PHE A 229 -19.80 19.28 1.33
N LEU A 230 -20.47 20.39 1.64
CA LEU A 230 -20.30 21.67 0.94
C LEU A 230 -19.33 22.57 1.70
N SER A 231 -18.53 23.29 0.93
CA SER A 231 -17.65 24.36 1.37
C SER A 231 -18.06 25.68 0.76
N SER A 232 -17.77 26.77 1.44
CA SER A 232 -17.88 28.11 0.87
C SER A 232 -16.52 28.47 0.29
N VAL A 233 -16.47 28.81 -0.99
CA VAL A 233 -15.27 29.26 -1.68
C VAL A 233 -15.49 30.64 -2.26
N THR A 234 -14.45 31.45 -2.35
CA THR A 234 -14.53 32.80 -2.90
C THR A 234 -13.79 32.84 -4.21
N LEU A 235 -14.48 33.29 -5.27
CA LEU A 235 -13.86 33.67 -6.53
C LEU A 235 -13.31 35.10 -6.38
N PRO A 236 -11.99 35.31 -6.35
CA PRO A 236 -11.42 36.63 -6.08
C PRO A 236 -11.73 37.64 -7.19
N GLU A 237 -11.79 38.91 -6.83
CA GLU A 237 -11.89 40.02 -7.79
C GLU A 237 -10.76 39.94 -8.84
N GLY A 238 -11.11 40.13 -10.10
CA GLY A 238 -10.16 40.17 -11.22
C GLY A 238 -9.52 38.83 -11.62
N VAL A 239 -9.79 37.72 -10.92
CA VAL A 239 -9.13 36.41 -11.15
C VAL A 239 -9.34 35.84 -12.56
N ILE A 240 -10.48 36.15 -13.19
CA ILE A 240 -10.82 35.68 -14.54
C ILE A 240 -10.04 36.50 -15.57
N ASN A 241 -10.04 37.82 -15.40
CA ASN A 241 -9.36 38.79 -16.26
C ASN A 241 -9.04 40.08 -15.50
N LEU A 242 -7.76 40.26 -15.17
CA LEU A 242 -7.26 41.44 -14.43
C LEU A 242 -7.46 42.75 -15.21
N LYS A 243 -7.37 42.73 -16.54
CA LYS A 243 -7.52 43.95 -17.36
C LYS A 243 -8.96 44.43 -17.39
N ARG A 244 -9.93 43.51 -17.44
CA ARG A 244 -11.37 43.82 -17.45
C ARG A 244 -11.98 43.91 -16.04
N ASN A 245 -11.20 43.60 -15.01
CA ASN A 245 -11.64 43.39 -13.64
C ASN A 245 -12.84 42.43 -13.53
N LEU A 246 -12.64 41.17 -13.96
CA LEU A 246 -13.67 40.13 -13.90
C LEU A 246 -13.28 39.03 -12.89
N PRO A 247 -14.15 38.68 -11.93
CA PRO A 247 -15.34 39.42 -11.54
C PRO A 247 -14.95 40.81 -10.96
N ASP A 248 -15.88 41.76 -10.96
CA ASP A 248 -15.69 43.13 -10.49
C ASP A 248 -15.71 43.27 -8.96
N ARG A 249 -16.06 42.18 -8.27
CA ARG A 249 -16.05 42.03 -6.81
C ARG A 249 -15.85 40.55 -6.46
N PRO A 250 -15.39 40.25 -5.23
CA PRO A 250 -15.35 38.88 -4.74
C PRO A 250 -16.74 38.22 -4.82
N THR A 251 -16.82 37.02 -5.39
CA THR A 251 -18.07 36.28 -5.55
C THR A 251 -18.03 34.99 -4.72
N THR A 252 -18.98 34.80 -3.82
CA THR A 252 -19.04 33.62 -2.95
C THR A 252 -19.77 32.50 -3.67
N LEU A 253 -19.15 31.33 -3.78
CA LEU A 253 -19.71 30.13 -4.36
C LEU A 253 -19.80 29.02 -3.30
N LEU A 254 -20.73 28.11 -3.52
CA LEU A 254 -20.69 26.80 -2.86
C LEU A 254 -19.82 25.87 -3.69
N ALA A 255 -19.07 24.98 -3.05
CA ALA A 255 -18.31 23.94 -3.71
C ALA A 255 -18.49 22.60 -3.00
N ALA A 256 -18.65 21.53 -3.77
CA ALA A 256 -18.41 20.19 -3.27
C ALA A 256 -16.91 19.90 -3.26
N SER A 257 -16.47 18.85 -2.57
CA SER A 257 -15.09 18.36 -2.64
C SER A 257 -15.02 17.09 -3.47
N ALA A 258 -14.08 17.02 -4.41
CA ALA A 258 -13.72 15.76 -5.05
C ALA A 258 -12.92 14.91 -4.06
N ASN A 259 -13.28 13.66 -3.86
CA ASN A 259 -12.65 12.74 -2.92
C ASN A 259 -12.04 11.55 -3.67
N LEU A 260 -10.86 11.10 -3.23
CA LEU A 260 -10.29 9.82 -3.65
C LEU A 260 -10.75 8.73 -2.68
N VAL A 261 -11.63 7.86 -3.16
CA VAL A 261 -12.25 6.81 -2.35
C VAL A 261 -11.70 5.46 -2.75
N VAL A 262 -11.48 4.60 -1.76
CA VAL A 262 -10.95 3.25 -1.93
C VAL A 262 -11.74 2.26 -1.10
N ARG A 263 -11.60 0.98 -1.41
CA ARG A 263 -12.10 -0.11 -0.57
C ARG A 263 -11.18 -0.33 0.63
N ASP A 264 -11.72 -0.77 1.76
CA ASP A 264 -10.96 -1.06 2.99
C ASP A 264 -9.95 -2.21 2.85
N ASP A 265 -10.16 -3.09 1.87
CA ASP A 265 -9.28 -4.21 1.52
C ASP A 265 -8.10 -3.83 0.60
N LEU A 266 -8.04 -2.60 0.09
CA LEU A 266 -6.93 -2.15 -0.76
C LEU A 266 -5.60 -2.20 0.01
N HIS A 267 -4.54 -2.69 -0.64
CA HIS A 267 -3.25 -2.84 0.03
C HIS A 267 -2.70 -1.47 0.49
N PRO A 268 -2.27 -1.29 1.76
CA PRO A 268 -1.86 0.02 2.28
C PRO A 268 -0.75 0.70 1.48
N ALA A 269 0.19 -0.07 0.92
CA ALA A 269 1.25 0.49 0.06
C ALA A 269 0.68 1.16 -1.21
N LEU A 270 -0.42 0.64 -1.76
CA LEU A 270 -1.08 1.25 -2.92
C LEU A 270 -1.87 2.49 -2.52
N MET A 271 -2.47 2.51 -1.33
CA MET A 271 -3.07 3.73 -0.75
C MET A 271 -2.02 4.84 -0.61
N ASP A 272 -0.84 4.53 -0.06
CA ASP A 272 0.26 5.48 0.10
C ASP A 272 0.76 6.01 -1.26
N LEU A 273 0.80 5.14 -2.28
CA LEU A 273 1.22 5.52 -3.64
C LEU A 273 0.19 6.43 -4.32
N LEU A 274 -1.10 6.12 -4.17
CA LEU A 274 -2.20 6.96 -4.65
C LEU A 274 -2.19 8.34 -3.96
N LEU A 275 -1.91 8.39 -2.66
CA LEU A 275 -1.75 9.64 -1.91
C LEU A 275 -0.58 10.48 -2.40
N GLN A 276 0.58 9.87 -2.67
CA GLN A 276 1.72 10.58 -3.25
C GLN A 276 1.42 11.12 -4.64
N ALA A 277 0.71 10.33 -5.46
CA ALA A 277 0.26 10.77 -6.77
C ALA A 277 -0.74 11.95 -6.66
N ALA A 278 -1.68 11.87 -5.73
CA ALA A 278 -2.63 12.94 -5.43
C ALA A 278 -1.90 14.21 -4.97
N GLN A 279 -0.94 14.10 -4.04
CA GLN A 279 -0.14 15.22 -3.55
C GLN A 279 0.56 15.95 -4.69
N GLY A 280 1.31 15.24 -5.53
CA GLY A 280 2.03 15.90 -6.61
C GLY A 280 1.14 16.42 -7.76
N VAL A 281 -0.13 16.03 -7.84
CA VAL A 281 -1.07 16.56 -8.84
C VAL A 281 -1.79 17.80 -8.31
N HIS A 282 -2.17 17.80 -7.02
CA HIS A 282 -3.05 18.83 -6.44
C HIS A 282 -2.32 19.90 -5.61
N GLU A 283 -1.00 19.74 -5.36
CA GLU A 283 -0.20 20.69 -4.55
C GLU A 283 -0.20 22.14 -5.07
N ARG A 284 -0.41 22.37 -6.37
CA ARG A 284 -0.24 23.70 -6.97
C ARG A 284 -1.36 24.68 -6.60
N GLY A 285 -2.51 24.20 -6.16
CA GLY A 285 -3.69 25.02 -5.93
C GLY A 285 -4.35 25.51 -7.22
N GLY A 286 -5.28 26.47 -7.08
CA GLY A 286 -6.13 26.93 -8.17
C GLY A 286 -6.73 28.32 -7.90
N TRP A 287 -7.89 28.59 -8.48
CA TRP A 287 -8.63 29.82 -8.20
C TRP A 287 -9.32 29.81 -6.84
N PHE A 288 -9.61 28.62 -6.31
CA PHE A 288 -10.32 28.41 -5.05
C PHE A 288 -9.44 27.79 -3.98
N GLU A 289 -8.41 27.05 -4.40
CA GLU A 289 -7.51 26.31 -3.54
C GLU A 289 -6.18 27.05 -3.35
N GLU A 290 -5.69 27.10 -2.11
CA GLU A 290 -4.34 27.55 -1.81
C GLU A 290 -3.31 26.48 -2.20
N SER A 291 -2.06 26.90 -2.44
CA SER A 291 -0.97 25.95 -2.71
C SER A 291 -0.70 25.09 -1.47
N GLY A 292 -0.61 23.79 -1.66
CA GLY A 292 -0.44 22.80 -0.59
C GLY A 292 -1.71 22.52 0.22
N GLN A 293 -2.86 23.11 -0.14
CA GLN A 293 -4.13 22.84 0.55
C GLN A 293 -4.61 21.41 0.33
N PHE A 294 -4.41 20.85 -0.88
CA PHE A 294 -4.86 19.51 -1.23
C PHE A 294 -3.70 18.58 -1.64
N PRO A 295 -3.84 17.26 -1.42
CA PRO A 295 -4.98 16.57 -0.82
C PRO A 295 -5.10 16.83 0.69
N ALA A 296 -6.32 16.73 1.22
CA ALA A 296 -6.64 17.12 2.59
C ALA A 296 -7.48 16.07 3.35
N PRO A 297 -7.27 15.89 4.67
CA PRO A 297 -8.10 15.06 5.53
C PRO A 297 -9.46 15.70 5.89
N GLU A 298 -9.72 16.93 5.45
CA GLU A 298 -11.00 17.62 5.59
C GLU A 298 -11.94 17.38 4.39
N TYR A 299 -13.19 17.80 4.52
CA TYR A 299 -14.22 17.75 3.45
C TYR A 299 -14.46 16.34 2.90
N LEU A 300 -14.43 15.35 3.79
CA LEU A 300 -14.51 13.95 3.40
C LEU A 300 -15.94 13.46 3.17
N VAL A 301 -16.08 12.56 2.21
CA VAL A 301 -17.33 11.84 1.93
C VAL A 301 -17.47 10.58 2.78
N TYR A 302 -16.35 9.90 3.02
CA TYR A 302 -16.25 8.67 3.81
C TYR A 302 -15.19 8.82 4.92
N PRO A 303 -15.20 7.97 5.96
CA PRO A 303 -14.15 7.97 6.97
C PRO A 303 -12.75 7.90 6.36
N LEU A 304 -11.80 8.59 6.98
CA LEU A 304 -10.42 8.60 6.51
C LEU A 304 -9.77 7.23 6.71
N SER A 305 -9.04 6.75 5.71
CA SER A 305 -8.29 5.49 5.86
C SER A 305 -7.14 5.66 6.87
N SER A 306 -6.82 4.61 7.62
CA SER A 306 -5.67 4.64 8.55
C SER A 306 -4.33 4.91 7.84
N ALA A 307 -4.22 4.58 6.55
CA ALA A 307 -3.05 4.91 5.73
C ALA A 307 -2.96 6.42 5.49
N ALA A 308 -4.08 7.03 5.08
CA ALA A 308 -4.17 8.47 4.89
C ALA A 308 -3.96 9.25 6.19
N GLU A 309 -4.54 8.82 7.31
CA GLU A 309 -4.27 9.42 8.63
C GLU A 309 -2.77 9.48 8.96
N ARG A 310 -2.05 8.38 8.73
CA ARG A 310 -0.59 8.34 8.94
C ARG A 310 0.14 9.23 7.94
N PHE A 311 -0.30 9.24 6.69
CA PHE A 311 0.30 10.05 5.64
C PHE A 311 0.20 11.55 5.95
N TYR A 312 -0.96 12.05 6.37
CA TYR A 312 -1.11 13.47 6.73
C TYR A 312 -0.35 13.82 8.01
N LYS A 313 -0.28 12.91 8.99
CA LYS A 313 0.40 13.18 10.26
C LYS A 313 1.93 13.14 10.15
N TYR A 314 2.47 12.21 9.36
CA TYR A 314 3.91 11.94 9.34
C TYR A 314 4.54 12.12 7.98
N GLY A 315 3.78 12.25 6.89
CA GLY A 315 4.23 12.22 5.50
C GLY A 315 4.36 10.80 4.94
N PRO A 316 4.95 10.65 3.73
CA PRO A 316 5.24 9.34 3.14
C PRO A 316 6.07 8.47 4.09
N PRO A 317 5.90 7.13 4.08
CA PRO A 317 6.70 6.21 4.88
C PRO A 317 8.21 6.45 4.70
N LEU A 318 8.99 6.40 5.79
CA LEU A 318 10.42 6.73 5.78
C LEU A 318 11.21 6.01 4.68
N LEU A 319 10.92 4.74 4.46
CA LEU A 319 11.58 3.95 3.42
C LEU A 319 11.27 4.45 2.02
N GLN A 320 10.03 4.89 1.76
CA GLN A 320 9.61 5.43 0.46
C GLN A 320 10.21 6.81 0.16
N ARG A 321 10.74 7.52 1.18
CA ARG A 321 11.43 8.81 0.96
C ARG A 321 12.80 8.65 0.32
N TYR A 322 13.44 7.49 0.50
CA TYR A 322 14.83 7.25 0.08
C TYR A 322 14.97 6.08 -0.89
N LEU A 323 13.96 5.21 -0.98
CA LEU A 323 13.97 4.01 -1.80
C LEU A 323 12.78 4.01 -2.77
N PRO A 324 12.96 3.48 -4.00
CA PRO A 324 11.85 3.21 -4.92
C PRO A 324 10.78 2.31 -4.27
N PHE A 325 9.54 2.38 -4.76
CA PHE A 325 8.39 1.68 -4.18
C PHE A 325 8.64 0.18 -3.94
N TRP A 326 9.21 -0.52 -4.93
CA TRP A 326 9.50 -1.96 -4.84
C TRP A 326 10.51 -2.30 -3.72
N ALA A 327 11.50 -1.43 -3.49
CA ALA A 327 12.53 -1.64 -2.48
C ALA A 327 11.98 -1.32 -1.09
N ALA A 328 11.22 -0.23 -0.97
CA ALA A 328 10.55 0.14 0.28
C ALA A 328 9.58 -0.97 0.74
N THR A 329 8.77 -1.49 -0.17
CA THR A 329 7.83 -2.59 0.13
C THR A 329 8.54 -3.91 0.45
N LEU A 330 9.66 -4.23 -0.20
CA LEU A 330 10.46 -5.40 0.15
C LEU A 330 11.02 -5.31 1.58
N VAL A 331 11.61 -4.17 1.95
CA VAL A 331 12.14 -3.94 3.30
C VAL A 331 11.03 -3.98 4.35
N ASP A 332 9.87 -3.38 4.04
CA ASP A 332 8.71 -3.38 4.94
C ASP A 332 8.18 -4.79 5.21
N ARG A 333 8.26 -5.69 4.21
CA ARG A 333 7.92 -7.11 4.36
C ARG A 333 9.00 -7.88 5.13
N LEU A 334 10.26 -7.61 4.88
CA LEU A 334 11.39 -8.30 5.53
C LEU A 334 11.51 -7.94 7.03
N LYS A 335 11.16 -6.72 7.43
CA LYS A 335 11.24 -6.31 8.86
C LYS A 335 10.34 -7.18 9.75
N VAL A 336 9.18 -7.61 9.25
CA VAL A 336 8.25 -8.49 9.98
C VAL A 336 8.87 -9.88 10.16
N MET A 337 9.63 -10.36 9.18
CA MET A 337 10.35 -11.63 9.26
C MET A 337 11.59 -11.58 10.15
N LEU A 338 12.08 -10.38 10.49
CA LEU A 338 13.27 -10.22 11.33
C LEU A 338 13.06 -10.77 12.75
N LEU A 339 11.87 -10.57 13.33
CA LEU A 339 11.58 -11.00 14.70
C LEU A 339 11.52 -12.53 14.84
N PRO A 340 10.76 -13.28 14.01
CA PRO A 340 10.82 -14.74 14.01
C PRO A 340 12.21 -15.29 13.67
N PHE A 341 12.92 -14.65 12.73
CA PHE A 341 14.27 -15.03 12.38
C PHE A 341 15.22 -14.93 13.59
N LEU A 342 15.21 -13.79 14.30
CA LEU A 342 16.00 -13.61 15.52
C LEU A 342 15.60 -14.61 16.61
N ALA A 343 14.30 -14.85 16.80
CA ALA A 343 13.78 -15.81 17.77
C ALA A 343 14.24 -17.25 17.49
N LEU A 344 14.41 -17.64 16.22
CA LEU A 344 14.95 -18.94 15.83
C LEU A 344 16.48 -18.99 15.91
N MET A 345 17.16 -17.88 15.60
CA MET A 345 18.62 -17.79 15.66
C MET A 345 19.15 -17.95 17.08
N ILE A 346 18.53 -17.32 18.07
CA ILE A 346 18.98 -17.37 19.48
C ILE A 346 19.15 -18.82 20.01
N PRO A 347 18.14 -19.71 19.96
CA PRO A 347 18.30 -21.09 20.42
C PRO A 347 19.25 -21.88 19.52
N LEU A 348 19.28 -21.60 18.21
CA LEU A 348 20.21 -22.26 17.30
C LEU A 348 21.67 -21.98 17.68
N PHE A 349 22.01 -20.74 17.98
CA PHE A 349 23.35 -20.36 18.46
C PHE A 349 23.70 -20.99 19.81
N LYS A 350 22.71 -21.31 20.65
CA LYS A 350 22.94 -22.01 21.93
C LYS A 350 23.08 -23.53 21.77
N ILE A 351 22.30 -24.14 20.89
CA ILE A 351 22.20 -25.60 20.74
C ILE A 351 23.26 -26.14 19.77
N MET A 352 23.68 -25.36 18.77
CA MET A 352 24.66 -25.81 17.78
C MET A 352 26.04 -26.13 18.38
N PRO A 353 26.65 -25.27 19.24
CA PRO A 353 27.97 -25.57 19.81
C PRO A 353 28.03 -26.85 20.66
N PRO A 354 27.09 -27.16 21.57
CA PRO A 354 27.13 -28.40 22.34
C PRO A 354 26.88 -29.64 21.47
N ILE A 355 25.97 -29.59 20.50
CA ILE A 355 25.74 -30.73 19.59
C ILE A 355 26.98 -31.01 18.73
N TYR A 356 27.62 -29.95 18.21
CA TYR A 356 28.86 -30.07 17.46
C TYR A 356 29.95 -30.73 18.32
N ARG A 357 30.16 -30.26 19.55
CA ARG A 357 31.09 -30.85 20.53
C ARG A 357 30.77 -32.32 20.82
N TRP A 358 29.52 -32.64 21.12
CA TRP A 358 29.09 -34.01 21.43
C TRP A 358 29.36 -34.97 20.27
N ARG A 359 29.05 -34.56 19.03
CA ARG A 359 29.25 -35.41 17.86
C ARG A 359 30.74 -35.61 17.55
N MET A 360 31.55 -34.56 17.65
CA MET A 360 33.00 -34.67 17.48
C MET A 360 33.61 -35.61 18.53
N ARG A 361 33.25 -35.42 19.80
CA ARG A 361 33.72 -36.31 20.88
C ARG A 361 33.20 -37.75 20.76
N SER A 362 31.95 -37.95 20.34
CA SER A 362 31.38 -39.29 20.17
C SER A 362 32.12 -40.12 19.11
N ARG A 363 32.69 -39.47 18.07
CA ARG A 363 33.56 -40.13 17.10
C ARG A 363 34.82 -40.71 17.74
N ILE A 364 35.41 -39.98 18.69
CA ILE A 364 36.59 -40.43 19.46
C ILE A 364 36.19 -41.49 20.50
N TYR A 365 35.12 -41.24 21.27
CA TYR A 365 34.68 -42.13 22.34
C TYR A 365 34.22 -43.50 21.86
N ARG A 366 33.70 -43.63 20.63
CA ARG A 366 33.36 -44.95 20.07
C ARG A 366 34.57 -45.87 20.07
N TRP A 367 35.70 -45.39 19.56
CA TRP A 367 36.95 -46.13 19.53
C TRP A 367 37.54 -46.30 20.93
N TYR A 368 37.43 -45.28 21.78
CA TYR A 368 37.85 -45.41 23.18
C TYR A 368 37.14 -46.57 23.90
N ARG A 369 35.84 -46.77 23.66
CA ARG A 369 35.07 -47.91 24.21
C ARG A 369 35.54 -49.25 23.66
N GLU A 370 35.86 -49.32 22.37
CA GLU A 370 36.38 -50.56 21.75
C GLU A 370 37.75 -50.93 22.31
N VAL A 371 38.64 -49.94 22.47
CA VAL A 371 39.96 -50.11 23.09
C VAL A 371 39.83 -50.56 24.55
N LEU A 372 38.93 -49.94 25.32
CA LEU A 372 38.68 -50.32 26.72
C LEU A 372 38.08 -51.73 26.84
N ALA A 373 37.22 -52.13 25.88
CA ALA A 373 36.69 -53.50 25.83
C ALA A 373 37.81 -54.53 25.63
N ILE A 374 38.82 -54.20 24.82
CA ILE A 374 40.03 -55.04 24.65
C ILE A 374 40.85 -55.07 25.95
N ASP A 375 41.08 -53.94 26.62
CA ASP A 375 41.79 -53.89 27.91
C ASP A 375 41.06 -54.72 28.99
N HIS A 376 39.71 -54.68 29.04
CA HIS A 376 38.93 -55.52 29.95
C HIS A 376 38.97 -57.01 29.59
N GLN A 377 38.95 -57.36 28.31
CA GLN A 377 39.12 -58.75 27.87
C GLN A 377 40.48 -59.30 28.27
N LEU A 378 41.52 -58.46 28.24
CA LEU A 378 42.84 -58.83 28.70
C LEU A 378 42.85 -59.26 30.18
N PHE A 379 42.02 -58.72 31.06
CA PHE A 379 42.00 -59.15 32.47
C PHE A 379 41.43 -60.58 32.70
N LYS A 380 40.79 -61.20 31.71
CA LYS A 380 40.27 -62.57 31.86
C LYS A 380 41.39 -63.62 31.71
N PRO A 381 41.38 -64.71 32.49
CA PRO A 381 42.41 -65.74 32.44
C PRO A 381 42.48 -66.49 31.09
N ASP A 382 41.34 -66.68 30.41
CA ASP A 382 41.24 -67.40 29.12
C ASP A 382 41.29 -66.47 27.89
N ALA A 383 41.96 -65.32 28.00
CA ALA A 383 41.98 -64.33 26.94
C ALA A 383 42.81 -64.79 25.72
N TYR A 384 42.18 -64.85 24.54
CA TYR A 384 42.86 -65.11 23.26
C TYR A 384 43.70 -63.90 22.82
N LEU A 385 44.97 -63.86 23.25
CA LEU A 385 45.89 -62.73 23.02
C LEU A 385 46.09 -62.38 21.53
N ALA A 386 46.04 -63.37 20.63
CA ALA A 386 46.18 -63.15 19.19
C ALA A 386 45.00 -62.38 18.58
N GLN A 387 43.77 -62.65 19.05
CA GLN A 387 42.57 -61.97 18.61
C GLN A 387 42.52 -60.53 19.12
N ALA A 388 42.91 -60.32 20.39
CA ALA A 388 43.00 -58.99 20.98
C ALA A 388 44.02 -58.10 20.26
N ARG A 389 45.16 -58.66 19.83
CA ARG A 389 46.18 -57.94 19.05
C ARG A 389 45.67 -57.53 17.66
N SER A 390 45.08 -58.47 16.92
CA SER A 390 44.52 -58.19 15.59
C SER A 390 43.41 -57.12 15.65
N ALA A 391 42.53 -57.19 16.66
CA ALA A 391 41.50 -56.19 16.87
C ALA A 391 42.08 -54.80 17.19
N LEU A 392 43.17 -54.74 17.97
CA LEU A 392 43.82 -53.48 18.33
C LEU A 392 44.55 -52.83 17.14
N ASP A 393 45.23 -53.62 16.30
CA ASP A 393 45.90 -53.14 15.09
C ASP A 393 44.88 -52.59 14.08
N GLN A 394 43.71 -53.23 13.97
CA GLN A 394 42.60 -52.74 13.14
C GLN A 394 42.06 -51.39 13.65
N ILE A 395 41.88 -51.25 14.97
CA ILE A 395 41.43 -49.99 15.58
C ILE A 395 42.49 -48.89 15.39
N GLU A 396 43.78 -49.19 15.52
CA GLU A 396 44.85 -48.21 15.28
C GLU A 396 44.83 -47.71 13.82
N TYR A 397 44.70 -48.62 12.87
CA TYR A 397 44.56 -48.28 11.46
C TYR A 397 43.35 -47.38 11.21
N ASP A 398 42.18 -47.73 11.75
CA ASP A 398 40.95 -46.97 11.58
C ASP A 398 41.02 -45.58 12.27
N VAL A 399 41.67 -45.49 13.44
CA VAL A 399 41.89 -44.24 14.18
C VAL A 399 42.90 -43.31 13.47
N SER A 400 43.86 -43.86 12.73
CA SER A 400 44.83 -43.07 11.96
C SER A 400 44.20 -42.27 10.81
N HIS A 401 43.05 -42.72 10.29
CA HIS A 401 42.33 -42.11 9.16
C HIS A 401 41.23 -41.14 9.59
N ILE A 402 41.05 -40.89 10.89
CA ILE A 402 40.01 -39.97 11.36
C ILE A 402 40.51 -38.53 11.25
N GLU A 403 39.85 -37.75 10.40
CA GLU A 403 40.06 -36.30 10.30
C GLU A 403 39.20 -35.57 11.35
N ILE A 404 39.85 -34.93 12.32
CA ILE A 404 39.18 -34.14 13.39
C ILE A 404 39.77 -32.72 13.40
N PRO A 405 38.96 -31.67 13.65
CA PRO A 405 39.47 -30.32 13.83
C PRO A 405 40.49 -30.22 14.98
N LEU A 406 41.45 -29.29 14.86
CA LEU A 406 42.52 -29.07 15.84
C LEU A 406 42.01 -28.86 17.28
N SER A 407 40.79 -28.30 17.44
CA SER A 407 40.18 -28.08 18.74
C SER A 407 39.86 -29.35 19.54
N TYR A 408 39.94 -30.53 18.92
CA TYR A 408 39.76 -31.83 19.58
C TYR A 408 40.96 -32.78 19.34
N ALA A 409 42.11 -32.22 18.95
CA ALA A 409 43.29 -33.01 18.67
C ALA A 409 43.83 -33.69 19.93
N GLU A 410 43.75 -33.02 21.09
CA GLU A 410 44.17 -33.54 22.40
C GLU A 410 43.47 -34.87 22.72
N GLU A 411 42.14 -34.93 22.65
CA GLU A 411 41.40 -36.17 22.94
C GLU A 411 41.71 -37.32 21.95
N LEU A 412 42.09 -36.99 20.70
CA LEU A 412 42.54 -37.97 19.72
C LEU A 412 43.95 -38.49 20.03
N TYR A 413 44.85 -37.61 20.45
CA TYR A 413 46.21 -38.00 20.85
C TYR A 413 46.19 -38.87 22.11
N ASP A 414 45.35 -38.55 23.09
CA ASP A 414 45.15 -39.38 24.29
C ASP A 414 44.67 -40.80 23.94
N LEU A 415 43.72 -40.92 23.00
CA LEU A 415 43.26 -42.22 22.51
C LEU A 415 44.42 -43.02 21.89
N ARG A 416 45.24 -42.38 21.05
CA ARG A 416 46.41 -43.03 20.42
C ARG A 416 47.43 -43.46 21.46
N LEU A 417 47.69 -42.62 22.47
CA LEU A 417 48.59 -42.96 23.57
C LEU A 417 48.07 -44.20 24.34
N HIS A 418 46.77 -44.28 24.59
CA HIS A 418 46.17 -45.43 25.27
C HIS A 418 46.26 -46.72 24.44
N ILE A 419 46.06 -46.64 23.12
CA ILE A 419 46.29 -47.77 22.21
C ILE A 419 47.73 -48.29 22.34
N SER A 420 48.73 -47.39 22.31
CA SER A 420 50.14 -47.78 22.47
C SER A 420 50.45 -48.40 23.84
N LEU A 421 49.81 -47.92 24.92
CA LEU A 421 49.96 -48.53 26.25
C LEU A 421 49.40 -49.96 26.31
N ILE A 422 48.26 -50.22 25.67
CA ILE A 422 47.65 -51.56 25.63
C ILE A 422 48.48 -52.50 24.74
N GLN A 423 49.04 -52.01 23.63
CA GLN A 423 50.01 -52.76 22.82
C GLN A 423 51.21 -53.20 23.68
N GLN A 424 51.79 -52.29 24.48
CA GLN A 424 52.89 -52.63 25.39
C GLN A 424 52.48 -53.66 26.46
N LYS A 425 51.27 -53.58 27.02
CA LYS A 425 50.74 -54.58 27.96
C LYS A 425 50.61 -55.96 27.30
N LEU A 426 50.06 -56.02 26.08
CA LEU A 426 49.94 -57.23 25.28
C LEU A 426 51.31 -57.89 25.04
N GLU A 427 52.32 -57.09 24.67
CA GLU A 427 53.69 -57.56 24.47
C GLU A 427 54.33 -58.10 25.75
N ARG A 428 54.12 -57.44 26.89
CA ARG A 428 54.66 -57.91 28.18
C ARG A 428 54.05 -59.24 28.59
N ARG A 429 52.75 -59.42 28.37
CA ARG A 429 52.04 -60.65 28.73
C ARG A 429 52.34 -61.81 27.78
N ALA A 430 52.57 -61.53 26.50
CA ALA A 430 53.06 -62.51 25.54
C ALA A 430 54.52 -62.98 25.83
N ARG A 431 55.27 -62.24 26.66
CA ARG A 431 56.64 -62.57 27.10
C ARG A 431 56.70 -63.25 28.47
N GLN A 432 55.59 -63.32 29.21
CA GLN A 432 55.50 -64.11 30.44
C GLN A 432 55.04 -65.53 30.06
N PRO A 433 55.85 -66.57 30.32
CA PRO A 433 55.55 -67.95 29.90
C PRO A 433 54.36 -68.56 30.64
#